data_AF-A0A2A4WQG9-F1
#
_entry.id   AF-A0A2A4WQG9-F1
#
_cell.length_a   1.000
_cell.length_b   1.000
_cell.length_c   1.000
_cell.angle_alpha   90.00
_cell.angle_beta   90.00
_cell.angle_gamma   90.00
#
_symmetry.space_group_name_H-M   'P 1'
#
loop_
_entity.id
_entity.type
_entity.pdbx_description
1 polymer ?
#
loop_
_entity_poly.entity_id
_entity_poly.type
_entity_poly.pdbx_seq_one_letter_code
_entity_poly.pdbx_strand_id
1 'polypeptide(L)' 'MLAGLENRIRSSKKKKILVVLHQSGSHGPSYYSKYPIQHEKFMPVCQSVELHQCTKQELVNAYDNTILYTYYFWLKRLLC' A
#
# COMPACT_ATOMS: atom_id res chain seq x y z
N MET A 1 -8.02 6.42 4.69
CA MET A 1 -6.86 6.92 5.45
C MET A 1 -6.66 8.43 5.34
N LEU A 2 -6.68 9.05 4.15
CA LEU A 2 -6.46 10.50 4.00
C LEU A 2 -7.73 11.37 4.04
N ALA A 3 -8.91 10.75 4.10
CA ALA A 3 -10.18 11.47 4.13
C ALA A 3 -10.21 12.48 5.30
N GLY A 4 -10.54 13.74 4.99
CA GLY A 4 -10.62 14.82 5.98
C GLY A 4 -9.28 15.37 6.47
N LEU A 5 -8.13 14.88 5.99
CA LEU A 5 -6.82 15.41 6.39
C LEU A 5 -6.67 16.89 6.02
N GLU A 6 -7.09 17.28 4.81
CA GLU A 6 -7.04 18.68 4.37
C GLU A 6 -7.84 19.61 5.30
N ASN A 7 -9.08 19.24 5.62
CA ASN A 7 -9.93 20.02 6.51
C ASN A 7 -9.32 20.18 7.92
N ARG A 8 -8.66 19.14 8.42
CA ARG A 8 -7.94 19.19 9.71
C ARG A 8 -6.72 20.11 9.66
N ILE A 9 -5.99 20.13 8.54
CA ILE A 9 -4.87 21.05 8.34
C ILE A 9 -5.38 22.48 8.25
N ARG A 10 -6.39 22.75 7.43
CA ARG A 10 -6.96 24.10 7.22
C ARG A 10 -7.61 24.69 8.47
N SER A 11 -8.21 23.86 9.33
CA SER A 11 -8.83 24.31 10.58
C SER A 11 -7.85 24.52 11.74
N SER A 12 -6.58 24.12 11.59
CA SER A 12 -5.57 24.27 12.63
C SER A 12 -5.05 25.70 12.73
N LYS A 13 -4.99 26.24 13.96
CA LYS A 13 -4.39 27.56 14.26
C LYS A 13 -2.87 27.49 14.55
N LYS A 14 -2.24 26.31 14.40
CA LYS A 14 -0.82 26.11 14.74
C LYS A 14 0.08 26.62 13.62
N LYS A 15 1.20 27.24 13.98
CA LYS A 15 2.21 27.75 13.01
C LYS A 15 2.96 26.65 12.25
N LYS A 16 3.07 25.45 12.84
CA LYS A 16 3.70 24.27 12.22
C LYS A 16 2.86 23.05 12.54
N ILE A 17 2.75 22.13 11.58
CA ILE A 17 1.99 20.88 11.70
C ILE A 17 2.89 19.75 11.21
N LEU A 18 3.10 18.73 12.04
CA LEU A 18 3.74 17.48 11.65
C LEU A 18 2.63 16.46 11.33
N VAL A 19 2.71 15.85 10.14
CA VAL A 19 1.80 14.78 9.74
C VAL A 19 2.62 13.51 9.56
N VAL A 20 2.21 12.43 10.25
CA VAL A 20 2.80 11.10 10.11
C VAL A 20 1.78 10.20 9.41
N LEU A 21 2.18 9.61 8.29
CA LEU A 21 1.36 8.66 7.54
C LEU A 21 1.88 7.24 7.80
N HIS A 22 1.21 6.51 8.70
CA HIS A 22 1.56 5.13 9.02
C HIS A 22 0.84 4.16 8.08
N GLN A 23 1.55 3.68 7.05
CA GLN A 23 1.00 2.73 6.08
C GLN A 23 1.23 1.28 6.51
N SER A 24 0.34 0.36 6.11
CA SER A 24 0.63 -1.07 6.29
C SER A 24 1.71 -1.58 5.34
N GLY A 25 1.93 -0.89 4.21
CA GLY A 25 2.87 -1.32 3.16
C GLY A 25 2.66 -2.79 2.78
N SER A 26 3.78 -3.53 2.77
CA SER A 26 3.87 -4.95 2.43
C SER A 26 3.60 -5.91 3.60
N HIS A 27 2.90 -5.50 4.66
CA HIS A 27 2.65 -6.37 5.81
C HIS A 27 1.88 -7.65 5.42
N GLY A 28 2.48 -8.82 5.64
CA GLY A 28 1.88 -10.12 5.34
C GLY A 28 0.84 -10.59 6.37
N PRO A 29 0.35 -11.84 6.27
CA PRO A 29 0.60 -12.79 5.18
C PRO A 29 -0.24 -12.53 3.92
N SER A 30 -1.28 -11.69 3.98
CA SER A 30 -2.20 -11.42 2.86
C SER A 30 -1.68 -10.39 1.86
N TYR A 31 -0.54 -10.65 1.20
CA TYR A 31 0.10 -9.70 0.28
C TYR A 31 -0.82 -9.27 -0.88
N TYR A 32 -1.57 -10.21 -1.46
CA TYR A 32 -2.51 -9.95 -2.56
C TYR A 32 -3.61 -8.93 -2.20
N SER A 33 -3.90 -8.73 -0.92
CA SER A 33 -4.92 -7.78 -0.45
C SER A 33 -4.39 -6.34 -0.30
N LYS A 34 -3.09 -6.10 -0.49
CA LYS A 34 -2.45 -4.80 -0.24
C LYS A 34 -2.51 -3.84 -1.42
N TYR A 35 -3.00 -4.30 -2.57
CA TYR A 35 -3.12 -3.51 -3.79
C TYR A 35 -4.43 -3.85 -4.52
N PRO A 36 -4.97 -2.94 -5.35
CA PRO A 36 -6.10 -3.26 -6.23
C PRO A 36 -5.67 -4.22 -7.33
N ILE A 37 -6.56 -5.13 -7.76
CA ILE A 37 -6.27 -6.13 -8.81
C ILE A 37 -5.71 -5.53 -10.12
N GLN A 38 -6.11 -4.29 -10.44
CA GLN A 38 -5.63 -3.55 -11.61
C GLN A 38 -4.11 -3.20 -11.53
N HIS A 39 -3.50 -3.37 -10.37
CA HIS A 39 -2.06 -3.15 -10.13
C HIS A 39 -1.29 -4.47 -10.01
N GLU A 40 -1.90 -5.62 -10.34
CA GLU A 40 -1.20 -6.90 -10.49
C GLU A 40 -0.36 -6.90 -11.77
N LYS A 41 0.90 -6.51 -11.64
CA LYS A 41 1.87 -6.51 -12.74
C LYS A 41 2.58 -7.86 -12.84
N PHE A 42 2.97 -8.43 -11.70
CA PHE A 42 3.66 -9.70 -11.62
C PHE A 42 2.65 -10.81 -11.33
N MET A 43 2.62 -11.84 -12.19
CA MET A 43 1.65 -12.94 -12.16
C MET A 43 2.34 -14.28 -12.45
N PRO A 44 1.82 -15.42 -11.93
CA PRO A 44 0.69 -15.54 -11.01
C PRO A 44 1.02 -15.05 -9.59
N VAL A 45 0.00 -14.79 -8.76
CA VAL A 45 0.16 -14.32 -7.36
C VAL A 45 -0.42 -15.31 -6.35
N CYS A 46 0.17 -15.36 -5.15
CA CYS A 46 -0.36 -16.13 -4.04
C CYS A 46 -1.61 -15.45 -3.45
N GLN A 47 -2.78 -16.07 -3.59
CA GLN A 47 -4.07 -15.55 -3.09
C GLN A 47 -4.53 -16.19 -1.76
N SER A 48 -3.58 -16.68 -0.96
CA SER A 48 -3.83 -17.36 0.31
C SER A 48 -2.98 -16.76 1.43
N VAL A 49 -3.45 -16.89 2.67
CA VAL A 49 -2.67 -16.54 3.88
C VAL A 49 -1.85 -17.73 4.38
N GLU A 50 -2.19 -18.93 3.95
CA GLU A 50 -1.46 -20.17 4.14
C GLU A 50 -0.29 -20.27 3.14
N LEU A 51 0.73 -19.42 3.31
CA LEU A 51 1.83 -19.23 2.35
C LEU A 51 2.57 -20.50 1.89
N HIS A 52 2.51 -21.59 2.66
CA HIS A 52 3.08 -22.89 2.31
C HIS A 52 2.35 -23.60 1.15
N GLN A 53 1.12 -23.18 0.83
CA GLN A 53 0.33 -23.70 -0.28
C GLN A 53 0.69 -23.05 -1.62
N CYS A 54 1.43 -21.94 -1.58
CA CYS A 54 1.85 -21.19 -2.76
C CYS A 54 3.26 -21.57 -3.18
N THR A 55 3.56 -21.43 -4.47
CA THR A 55 4.95 -21.47 -4.93
C THR A 55 5.70 -20.23 -4.42
N LYS A 56 7.02 -20.37 -4.28
CA LYS A 56 7.89 -19.24 -3.92
C LYS A 56 7.72 -18.06 -4.90
N GLN A 57 7.54 -18.34 -6.19
CA GLN A 57 7.40 -17.29 -7.21
C GLN A 57 6.07 -16.53 -7.07
N GLU A 58 4.96 -17.23 -6.81
CA GLU A 58 3.66 -16.60 -6.56
C GLU A 58 3.69 -15.68 -5.34
N LEU A 59 4.41 -16.09 -4.30
CA LEU A 59 4.60 -15.28 -3.10
C LEU A 59 5.44 -14.02 -3.38
N VAL A 60 6.56 -14.19 -4.10
CA VAL A 60 7.41 -13.06 -4.52
C VAL A 60 6.64 -12.09 -5.39
N ASN A 61 5.88 -12.58 -6.38
CA ASN A 61 5.06 -11.75 -7.25
C ASN A 61 4.01 -10.95 -6.45
N ALA A 62 3.33 -11.59 -5.49
CA ALA A 62 2.38 -10.90 -4.61
C ALA A 62 3.08 -9.82 -3.78
N TYR A 63 4.25 -10.10 -3.22
CA TYR A 63 5.04 -9.12 -2.46
C TYR A 63 5.51 -7.94 -3.33
N ASP A 64 6.03 -8.19 -4.52
CA ASP A 64 6.53 -7.16 -5.43
C ASP A 64 5.42 -6.22 -5.91
N ASN A 65 4.21 -6.74 -6.13
CA ASN A 65 3.03 -5.92 -6.42
C ASN A 65 2.69 -4.98 -5.24
N THR A 66 2.93 -5.37 -3.98
CA THR A 66 2.74 -4.46 -2.83
C THR A 66 3.73 -3.29 -2.84
N ILE A 67 4.98 -3.53 -3.26
CA ILE A 67 6.02 -2.49 -3.37
C ILE A 67 5.66 -1.53 -4.50
N LEU A 68 5.29 -2.07 -5.66
CA LEU A 68 4.88 -1.28 -6.82
C LEU A 68 3.69 -0.37 -6.48
N TYR A 69 2.69 -0.90 -5.77
CA TYR A 69 1.54 -0.10 -5.36
C TYR A 69 1.91 0.97 -4.31
N THR A 70 2.81 0.64 -3.40
CA THR A 70 3.34 1.63 -2.44
C THR A 70 4.02 2.78 -3.17
N TYR A 71 4.89 2.48 -4.14
CA TYR A 71 5.52 3.49 -4.99
C TYR A 71 4.50 4.33 -5.77
N TYR A 72 3.50 3.69 -6.38
CA TYR A 72 2.39 4.37 -7.07
C TYR A 72 1.65 5.34 -6.14
N PHE A 73 1.35 4.93 -4.91
CA PHE A 73 0.70 5.77 -3.92
C PHE A 73 1.52 7.04 -3.62
N TRP A 74 2.83 6.92 -3.40
CA TRP A 74 3.68 8.08 -3.10
C TRP A 74 3.82 9.02 -4.30
N LEU A 75 4.01 8.47 -5.51
CA LEU A 75 4.11 9.30 -6.72
C LEU A 75 2.83 10.04 -7.04
N LYS A 76 1.68 9.34 -7.12
CA LYS A 76 0.45 9.95 -7.64
C LYS A 76 -0.32 10.80 -6.65
N ARG A 77 -0.19 10.53 -5.35
CA ARG A 77 -1.10 11.08 -4.33
C ARG A 77 -0.46 12.11 -3.42
N LEU A 78 0.86 12.23 -3.41
CA LEU A 78 1.59 13.16 -2.53
C LEU A 78 2.55 14.09 -3.26
N LEU A 79 2.89 13.81 -4.52
CA LEU A 79 3.74 14.67 -5.36
C LEU A 79 2.96 15.41 -6.48
N CYS A 80 1.64 15.23 -6.57
CA CYS A 80 0.74 15.99 -7.46
C CYS A 80 -0.29 16.76 -6.67
#